data_AF-A0A1S3ZA80-F1
#
_entry.id   AF-A0A1S3ZA80-F1
#
_cell.length_a   1.000
_cell.length_b   1.000
_cell.length_c   1.000
_cell.angle_alpha   90.00
_cell.angle_beta   90.00
_cell.angle_gamma   90.00
#
_symmetry.space_group_name_H-M   'P 1'
#
loop_
_entity.id
_entity.type
_entity.pdbx_description
1 polymer ?
#
loop_
_entity_poly.entity_id
_entity_poly.type
_entity_poly.pdbx_seq_one_letter_code
_entity_poly.pdbx_strand_id
1 'polypeptide(L)'
;MAANTIDLNTMNVPAAYAAAANLIPLTQGLPEENWSDDKKGAIPIWHVIPLDDNNTVTVGAEFLQQISNNTISVKTAINCFKLAMSLKSPDTGVADPLLSQADRPAAATANPTVLAREEMPASDTFPNTPYTLQAPQVVPGPAPAVILPVANAAAAAHVAVVPQAGEDTQEEKRYAYCFIAAYLMKLLVKSADNVVTGLTAMRTRYEGFYGPARTVATFSLSQAQAIALKKGLASREKIMVTYTMALAHTQSQAAGTLGTREMWILNYLGFLPFSYNGLHAYTLLIDLKNFSKVPLGKLMSLFHVNITAPALSKIAYIVQNLERTTDNPNRDVYFRYCSSWGPQYFQSLRSRHCTHLLYTVAWAWKTIAPGHPNADPENIAAISSLSRTMKTTLKQAGIIIGESLKKN
;
A
#
# COMPACT_ATOMS: atom_id res chain seq x y z
N MET A 1 1.43 18.39 40.39
CA MET A 1 2.14 17.29 39.71
C MET A 1 3.23 17.92 38.87
N ALA A 2 4.48 17.81 39.31
CA ALA A 2 5.61 18.47 38.66
C ALA A 2 5.96 17.71 37.36
N ALA A 3 6.03 18.44 36.24
CA ALA A 3 6.53 17.91 34.99
C ALA A 3 8.04 17.66 35.13
N ASN A 4 8.46 16.39 35.08
CA ASN A 4 9.87 16.03 34.98
C ASN A 4 10.38 16.41 33.59
N THR A 5 10.95 17.60 33.46
CA THR A 5 11.68 18.01 32.26
C THR A 5 13.03 17.28 32.24
N ILE A 6 13.10 16.15 31.53
CA ILE A 6 14.37 15.45 31.28
C ILE A 6 15.17 16.26 30.25
N ASP A 7 16.38 16.68 30.61
CA ASP A 7 17.34 17.35 29.73
C ASP A 7 17.99 16.34 28.77
N LEU A 8 17.53 16.36 27.52
CA LEU A 8 18.01 15.48 26.45
C LEU A 8 19.45 15.76 26.01
N ASN A 9 20.07 16.89 26.41
CA ASN A 9 21.48 17.16 26.11
C ASN A 9 22.44 16.20 26.83
N THR A 10 21.95 15.47 27.85
CA THR A 10 22.72 14.45 28.56
C THR A 10 22.59 13.05 27.96
N MET A 11 21.74 12.87 26.94
CA MET A 11 21.58 11.57 26.29
C MET A 11 22.75 11.30 25.35
N ASN A 12 23.57 10.30 25.69
CA ASN A 12 24.73 9.85 24.92
C ASN A 12 24.35 9.08 23.62
N VAL A 13 23.26 9.51 22.96
CA VAL A 13 22.83 9.05 21.63
C VAL A 13 23.88 9.35 20.55
N PRO A 14 24.61 10.49 20.58
CA PRO A 14 25.62 10.79 19.55
C PRO A 14 26.73 9.75 19.44
N ALA A 15 27.18 9.14 20.55
CA ALA A 15 28.28 8.19 20.56
C ALA A 15 27.94 6.88 19.82
N ALA A 16 26.71 6.36 19.97
CA ALA A 16 26.27 5.15 19.29
C ALA A 16 26.22 5.35 17.76
N TYR A 17 25.83 6.55 17.30
CA TYR A 17 25.78 6.86 15.88
C TYR A 17 27.12 7.30 15.26
N ALA A 18 28.00 7.92 16.04
CA ALA A 18 29.34 8.33 15.57
C ALA A 18 30.15 7.14 15.02
N ALA A 19 29.98 5.95 15.60
CA ALA A 19 30.60 4.72 15.12
C ALA A 19 30.07 4.26 13.74
N ALA A 20 28.83 4.59 13.39
CA ALA A 20 28.20 4.22 12.11
C ALA A 20 28.52 5.21 10.97
N ALA A 21 28.78 6.48 11.29
CA ALA A 21 29.01 7.54 10.30
C ALA A 21 30.30 7.36 9.47
N ASN A 22 31.31 6.69 10.03
CA ASN A 22 32.63 6.53 9.41
C ASN A 22 32.73 5.36 8.41
N LEU A 23 31.66 4.58 8.19
CA LEU A 23 31.71 3.31 7.48
C LEU A 23 31.10 3.32 6.06
N ILE A 24 30.64 4.46 5.54
CA ILE A 24 29.69 4.43 4.41
C ILE A 24 30.01 5.46 3.32
N PRO A 25 30.27 5.03 2.07
CA PRO A 25 30.27 5.91 0.91
C PRO A 25 28.83 6.31 0.54
N LEU A 26 28.61 7.61 0.33
CA LEU A 26 27.35 8.16 -0.20
C LEU A 26 27.11 7.59 -1.60
N THR A 27 26.09 6.75 -1.75
CA THR A 27 25.67 6.25 -3.05
C THR A 27 24.92 7.37 -3.77
N GLN A 28 25.44 7.85 -4.92
CA GLN A 28 24.73 8.81 -5.76
C GLN A 28 23.49 8.13 -6.36
N GLY A 29 22.32 8.41 -5.77
CA GLY A 29 21.04 8.01 -6.35
C GLY A 29 20.67 8.87 -7.56
N LEU A 30 19.67 8.42 -8.33
CA LEU A 30 18.92 9.26 -9.27
C LEU A 30 18.57 10.63 -8.64
N PRO A 31 18.43 11.70 -9.45
CA PRO A 31 18.00 13.00 -8.93
C PRO A 31 16.62 12.84 -8.26
N GLU A 32 16.56 13.17 -6.98
CA GLU A 32 15.33 13.08 -6.20
C GLU A 32 14.42 14.28 -6.51
N GLU A 33 13.18 13.99 -6.87
CA GLU A 33 12.20 15.01 -7.23
C GLU A 33 11.15 15.17 -6.12
N ASN A 34 10.86 16.41 -5.73
CA ASN A 34 9.77 16.69 -4.81
C ASN A 34 8.41 16.58 -5.53
N TRP A 35 7.44 15.96 -4.88
CA TRP A 35 6.05 15.97 -5.34
C TRP A 35 5.46 17.38 -5.29
N SER A 36 4.65 17.69 -6.30
CA SER A 36 3.80 18.87 -6.37
C SER A 36 2.54 18.51 -7.18
N ASP A 37 1.38 19.02 -6.77
CA ASP A 37 0.09 18.59 -7.32
C ASP A 37 -0.15 19.05 -8.77
N ASP A 38 0.59 20.05 -9.24
CA ASP A 38 0.62 20.47 -10.66
C ASP A 38 1.09 19.33 -11.60
N LYS A 39 1.88 18.38 -11.09
CA LYS A 39 2.39 17.24 -11.86
C LYS A 39 1.33 16.18 -12.14
N LYS A 40 0.18 16.21 -11.46
CA LYS A 40 -0.87 15.18 -11.62
C LYS A 40 -1.34 15.02 -13.07
N GLY A 41 -1.46 16.13 -13.80
CA GLY A 41 -1.91 16.13 -15.20
C GLY A 41 -0.90 15.59 -16.22
N ALA A 42 0.37 15.48 -15.83
CA ALA A 42 1.46 14.98 -16.67
C ALA A 42 1.64 13.46 -16.56
N ILE A 43 1.08 12.82 -15.54
CA ILE A 43 1.22 11.38 -15.32
C ILE A 43 0.34 10.62 -16.33
N PRO A 44 0.92 9.75 -17.18
CA PRO A 44 0.15 9.00 -18.16
C PRO A 44 -0.70 7.93 -17.46
N ILE A 45 -2.02 8.05 -17.57
CA ILE A 45 -2.99 7.08 -17.06
C ILE A 45 -3.85 6.55 -18.20
N TRP A 46 -4.38 5.35 -18.03
CA TRP A 46 -5.46 4.87 -18.88
C TRP A 46 -6.78 5.49 -18.47
N HIS A 47 -7.59 5.81 -19.47
CA HIS A 47 -9.01 6.05 -19.23
C HIS A 47 -9.74 4.70 -19.23
N VAL A 48 -10.35 4.33 -18.10
CA VAL A 48 -11.01 3.04 -17.94
C VAL A 48 -12.51 3.28 -17.92
N ILE A 49 -13.23 2.73 -18.89
CA ILE A 49 -14.69 2.73 -18.84
C ILE A 49 -15.12 1.64 -17.83
N PRO A 50 -15.83 1.99 -16.75
CA PRO A 50 -16.35 1.01 -15.80
C PRO A 50 -17.25 0.00 -16.51
N LEU A 51 -17.20 -1.25 -16.08
CA LEU A 51 -18.07 -2.29 -16.61
C LEU A 51 -19.50 -2.02 -16.14
N ASP A 52 -20.44 -2.09 -17.09
CA ASP A 52 -21.85 -2.25 -16.74
C ASP A 52 -22.08 -3.60 -16.04
N ASP A 53 -23.29 -3.77 -15.53
CA ASP A 53 -23.65 -4.90 -14.71
C ASP A 53 -23.54 -6.25 -15.43
N ASN A 54 -23.95 -6.33 -16.71
CA ASN A 54 -23.90 -7.56 -17.49
C ASN A 54 -22.44 -7.92 -17.82
N ASN A 55 -21.68 -6.93 -18.27
CA ASN A 55 -20.27 -7.09 -18.57
C ASN A 55 -19.45 -7.44 -17.32
N THR A 56 -19.83 -6.93 -16.14
CA THR A 56 -19.19 -7.30 -14.86
C THR A 56 -19.35 -8.80 -14.58
N VAL A 57 -20.55 -9.36 -14.77
CA VAL A 57 -20.80 -10.79 -14.56
C VAL A 57 -20.02 -11.63 -15.58
N THR A 58 -20.09 -11.28 -16.87
CA THR A 58 -19.40 -12.02 -17.94
C THR A 58 -17.89 -12.00 -17.76
N VAL A 59 -17.29 -10.82 -17.56
CA VAL A 59 -15.84 -10.65 -17.39
C VAL A 59 -15.38 -11.28 -16.07
N GLY A 60 -16.17 -11.19 -15.01
CA GLY A 60 -15.89 -11.80 -13.72
C GLY A 60 -15.89 -13.32 -13.76
N ALA A 61 -16.86 -13.93 -14.45
CA ALA A 61 -16.90 -15.38 -14.66
C ALA A 61 -15.69 -15.85 -15.48
N GLU A 62 -15.36 -15.17 -16.58
CA GLU A 62 -14.17 -15.47 -17.39
C GLU A 62 -12.89 -15.36 -16.55
N PHE A 63 -12.76 -14.29 -15.75
CA PHE A 63 -11.61 -14.04 -14.90
C PHE A 63 -11.39 -15.17 -13.87
N LEU A 64 -12.44 -15.54 -13.13
CA LEU A 64 -12.32 -16.62 -12.13
C LEU A 64 -12.07 -17.98 -12.80
N GLN A 65 -12.68 -18.24 -13.95
CA GLN A 65 -12.44 -19.48 -14.71
C GLN A 65 -10.99 -19.57 -15.19
N GLN A 66 -10.40 -18.46 -15.65
CA GLN A 66 -8.99 -18.43 -16.05
C GLN A 66 -8.05 -18.67 -14.86
N ILE A 67 -8.39 -18.15 -13.68
CA ILE A 67 -7.67 -18.46 -12.45
C ILE A 67 -7.79 -19.95 -12.14
N SER A 68 -9.01 -20.51 -12.06
CA SER A 68 -9.24 -21.91 -11.68
C SER A 68 -8.56 -22.89 -12.62
N ASN A 69 -8.55 -22.59 -13.92
CA ASN A 69 -7.95 -23.42 -14.95
C ASN A 69 -6.43 -23.18 -15.09
N ASN A 70 -5.86 -22.28 -14.29
CA ASN A 70 -4.46 -21.89 -14.36
C ASN A 70 -4.02 -21.39 -15.75
N THR A 71 -4.92 -20.72 -16.48
CA THR A 71 -4.68 -20.13 -17.81
C THR A 71 -4.41 -18.63 -17.74
N ILE A 72 -3.74 -18.20 -16.66
CA ILE A 72 -3.50 -16.79 -16.35
C ILE A 72 -2.60 -16.15 -17.42
N SER A 73 -3.12 -15.08 -18.02
CA SER A 73 -2.48 -14.32 -19.11
C SER A 73 -2.54 -12.82 -18.85
N VAL A 74 -2.03 -12.02 -19.79
CA VAL A 74 -2.21 -10.55 -19.79
C VAL A 74 -3.70 -10.19 -19.78
N LYS A 75 -4.54 -10.94 -20.52
CA LYS A 75 -6.00 -10.73 -20.54
C LYS A 75 -6.59 -10.91 -19.14
N THR A 76 -6.18 -11.93 -18.40
CA THR A 76 -6.61 -12.17 -17.01
C THR A 76 -6.25 -10.99 -16.10
N ALA A 77 -5.05 -10.43 -16.25
CA ALA A 77 -4.62 -9.25 -15.49
C ALA A 77 -5.41 -7.99 -15.85
N ILE A 78 -5.71 -7.79 -17.14
CA ILE A 78 -6.57 -6.69 -17.60
C ILE A 78 -7.99 -6.86 -17.04
N ASN A 79 -8.58 -8.06 -17.10
CA ASN A 79 -9.90 -8.32 -16.53
C ASN A 79 -9.93 -8.05 -15.02
N CYS A 80 -8.91 -8.49 -14.29
CA CYS A 80 -8.72 -8.15 -12.87
C CYS A 80 -8.74 -6.63 -12.65
N PHE A 81 -7.94 -5.89 -13.42
CA PHE A 81 -7.90 -4.44 -13.32
C PHE A 81 -9.25 -3.77 -13.66
N LYS A 82 -9.93 -4.17 -14.73
CA LYS A 82 -11.26 -3.64 -15.10
C LYS A 82 -12.31 -3.87 -14.02
N LEU A 83 -12.36 -5.09 -13.48
CA LEU A 83 -13.27 -5.45 -12.39
C LEU A 83 -12.95 -4.63 -11.13
N ALA A 84 -11.68 -4.44 -10.78
CA ALA A 84 -11.27 -3.61 -9.65
C ALA A 84 -11.67 -2.14 -9.83
N MET A 85 -11.54 -1.59 -11.04
CA MET A 85 -12.01 -0.24 -11.39
C MET A 85 -13.54 -0.11 -11.40
N SER A 86 -14.26 -1.23 -11.44
CA SER A 86 -15.73 -1.30 -11.48
C SER A 86 -16.32 -1.70 -10.13
N LEU A 87 -15.56 -1.57 -9.04
CA LEU A 87 -16.01 -1.84 -7.68
C LEU A 87 -17.27 -1.02 -7.34
N LYS A 88 -18.32 -1.67 -6.83
CA LYS A 88 -19.65 -1.06 -6.65
C LYS A 88 -19.96 -0.75 -5.18
N SER A 89 -20.78 0.28 -4.96
CA SER A 89 -21.34 0.61 -3.63
C SER A 89 -22.41 -0.41 -3.24
N PRO A 90 -22.42 -0.88 -1.98
CA PRO A 90 -23.52 -1.68 -1.44
C PRO A 90 -24.77 -0.87 -1.07
N ASP A 91 -24.65 0.45 -0.83
CA ASP A 91 -25.70 1.24 -0.19
C ASP A 91 -26.50 2.11 -1.16
N THR A 92 -25.90 2.51 -2.28
CA THR A 92 -26.53 3.50 -3.17
C THR A 92 -27.45 2.86 -4.21
N GLY A 93 -27.32 1.56 -4.49
CA GLY A 93 -28.01 0.92 -5.63
C GLY A 93 -27.69 1.57 -6.98
N VAL A 94 -26.74 2.50 -7.00
CA VAL A 94 -26.30 3.24 -8.18
C VAL A 94 -25.26 2.39 -8.90
N ALA A 95 -25.37 2.30 -10.22
CA ALA A 95 -24.44 1.56 -11.08
C ALA A 95 -23.01 2.14 -11.11
N ASP A 96 -22.78 3.27 -10.44
CA ASP A 96 -21.53 4.00 -10.48
C ASP A 96 -20.43 3.29 -9.67
N PRO A 97 -19.19 3.26 -10.19
CA PRO A 97 -18.08 2.70 -9.46
C PRO A 97 -17.71 3.55 -8.24
N LEU A 98 -17.23 2.90 -7.18
CA LEU A 98 -16.66 3.54 -5.98
C LEU A 98 -15.41 4.36 -6.28
N LEU A 99 -14.66 3.97 -7.30
CA LEU A 99 -13.46 4.67 -7.72
C LEU A 99 -13.84 5.72 -8.76
N SER A 100 -13.63 6.99 -8.42
CA SER A 100 -13.68 8.07 -9.38
C SER A 100 -12.34 8.21 -10.11
N GLN A 101 -12.40 8.52 -11.39
CA GLN A 101 -11.22 8.87 -12.18
C GLN A 101 -11.10 10.38 -12.23
N ALA A 102 -9.88 10.89 -12.13
CA ALA A 102 -9.63 12.31 -12.32
C ALA A 102 -9.97 12.67 -13.77
N ASP A 103 -10.95 13.55 -13.97
CA ASP A 103 -11.15 14.19 -15.26
C ASP A 103 -9.88 14.95 -15.61
N ARG A 104 -9.30 14.64 -16.76
CA ARG A 104 -8.24 15.49 -17.31
C ARG A 104 -8.92 16.77 -17.79
N PRO A 105 -8.47 17.96 -17.38
CA PRO A 105 -9.02 19.20 -17.91
C PRO A 105 -8.96 19.14 -19.45
N ALA A 106 -10.10 19.37 -20.09
CA ALA A 106 -10.22 19.38 -21.54
C ALA A 106 -9.24 20.44 -22.08
N ALA A 107 -8.14 19.96 -22.68
CA ALA A 107 -7.13 20.73 -23.39
C ALA A 107 -6.43 21.87 -22.61
N ALA A 108 -5.20 21.59 -22.15
CA ALA A 108 -4.13 22.59 -22.24
C ALA A 108 -3.78 22.76 -23.74
N THR A 109 -4.56 23.59 -24.43
CA THR A 109 -4.37 24.02 -25.81
C THR A 109 -3.21 25.02 -25.88
N ALA A 110 -1.97 24.55 -25.66
CA ALA A 110 -0.77 25.28 -26.06
C ALA A 110 0.46 24.38 -25.88
N ASN A 111 0.65 23.46 -26.84
CA ASN A 111 1.90 22.79 -27.27
C ASN A 111 1.63 21.30 -27.54
N PRO A 112 1.66 20.86 -28.81
CA PRO A 112 1.36 19.49 -29.18
C PRO A 112 2.61 18.63 -29.02
N THR A 113 2.94 18.28 -27.77
CA THR A 113 3.75 17.09 -27.50
C THR A 113 2.86 16.08 -26.81
N VAL A 114 2.12 15.36 -27.65
CA VAL A 114 1.36 14.12 -27.44
C VAL A 114 1.54 13.51 -26.03
N LEU A 115 0.56 13.70 -25.16
CA LEU A 115 0.16 12.69 -24.19
C LEU A 115 -1.31 12.40 -24.45
N ALA A 116 -1.57 11.72 -25.57
CA ALA A 116 -2.89 11.27 -25.95
C ALA A 116 -3.53 10.47 -24.80
N ARG A 117 -4.83 10.63 -24.61
CA ARG A 117 -5.65 9.69 -23.84
C ARG A 117 -5.48 8.33 -24.50
N GLU A 118 -4.59 7.50 -23.99
CA GLU A 118 -4.56 6.10 -24.40
C GLU A 118 -5.78 5.44 -23.77
N GLU A 119 -6.80 5.23 -24.59
CA GLU A 119 -7.82 4.26 -24.25
C GLU A 119 -7.11 2.94 -23.94
N MET A 120 -7.51 2.31 -22.85
CA MET A 120 -7.03 0.96 -22.57
C MET A 120 -7.42 0.09 -23.77
N PRO A 121 -6.45 -0.51 -24.49
CA PRO A 121 -6.73 -1.27 -25.69
C PRO A 121 -7.79 -2.35 -25.43
N ALA A 122 -8.79 -2.41 -26.31
CA ALA A 122 -9.70 -3.54 -26.39
C ALA A 122 -8.85 -4.80 -26.56
N SER A 123 -9.16 -5.87 -25.83
CA SER A 123 -8.25 -6.97 -25.47
C SER A 123 -7.62 -7.76 -26.63
N ASP A 124 -7.94 -7.44 -27.88
CA ASP A 124 -7.81 -8.35 -29.01
C ASP A 124 -6.50 -8.19 -29.79
N THR A 125 -5.70 -7.14 -29.53
CA THR A 125 -4.41 -6.94 -30.21
C THR A 125 -3.21 -7.45 -29.43
N PHE A 126 -3.40 -8.09 -28.28
CA PHE A 126 -2.28 -8.58 -27.48
C PHE A 126 -1.98 -10.03 -27.76
N PRO A 127 -0.70 -10.39 -27.98
CA PRO A 127 -0.33 -11.79 -28.04
C PRO A 127 -0.70 -12.43 -26.71
N ASN A 128 -1.60 -13.42 -26.77
CA ASN A 128 -1.88 -14.34 -25.67
C ASN A 128 -0.63 -15.21 -25.48
N THR A 129 0.43 -14.63 -24.90
CA THR A 129 1.57 -15.40 -24.43
C THR A 129 1.23 -15.92 -23.04
N PRO A 130 0.91 -17.22 -22.89
CA PRO A 130 0.72 -17.80 -21.57
C PRO A 130 2.00 -17.60 -20.75
N TYR A 131 1.84 -17.28 -19.46
CA TYR A 131 2.98 -17.24 -18.56
C TYR A 131 3.38 -18.68 -18.24
N THR A 132 4.29 -19.25 -19.03
CA THR A 132 4.88 -20.54 -18.70
C THR A 132 5.64 -20.41 -17.39
N LEU A 133 5.13 -21.04 -16.34
CA LEU A 133 5.79 -21.17 -15.06
C LEU A 133 6.95 -22.16 -15.23
N GLN A 134 8.19 -21.66 -15.29
CA GLN A 134 9.30 -22.51 -14.88
C GLN A 134 9.15 -22.71 -13.38
N ALA A 135 9.08 -23.98 -12.95
CA ALA A 135 9.03 -24.32 -11.54
C ALA A 135 10.16 -23.57 -10.80
N PRO A 136 9.85 -22.82 -9.73
CA PRO A 136 10.88 -22.18 -8.93
C PRO A 136 11.87 -23.24 -8.45
N GLN A 137 13.16 -23.02 -8.69
CA GLN A 137 14.20 -23.78 -8.00
C GLN A 137 13.98 -23.55 -6.49
N VAL A 138 13.64 -24.62 -5.77
CA VAL A 138 13.40 -24.60 -4.33
C VAL A 138 14.73 -24.29 -3.64
N VAL A 139 14.99 -23.02 -3.37
CA VAL A 139 16.03 -22.63 -2.43
C VAL A 139 15.42 -22.76 -1.03
N PRO A 140 16.00 -23.53 -0.09
CA PRO A 140 15.45 -23.68 1.26
C PRO A 140 15.51 -22.33 1.97
N GLY A 141 14.39 -21.62 1.99
CA GLY A 141 14.19 -20.45 2.84
C GLY A 141 13.82 -20.88 4.26
N PRO A 142 14.18 -20.10 5.30
CA PRO A 142 13.69 -20.35 6.65
C PRO A 142 12.16 -20.32 6.70
N ALA A 143 11.59 -21.16 7.54
CA ALA A 143 10.15 -21.38 7.67
C ALA A 143 9.36 -20.07 7.86
N PRO A 144 8.18 -19.94 7.23
CA PRO A 144 7.37 -18.72 7.33
C PRO A 144 6.88 -18.51 8.77
N ALA A 145 7.13 -17.30 9.29
CA ALA A 145 6.58 -16.85 10.55
C ALA A 145 5.06 -16.67 10.44
N VAL A 146 4.35 -17.14 11.46
CA VAL A 146 2.90 -17.06 11.60
C VAL A 146 2.45 -15.59 11.59
N ILE A 147 1.69 -15.19 10.56
CA ILE A 147 1.05 -13.87 10.47
C ILE A 147 -0.40 -14.01 10.99
N LEU A 148 -0.71 -13.35 12.10
CA LEU A 148 -2.06 -13.27 12.70
C LEU A 148 -2.32 -11.85 13.28
N PRO A 149 -3.59 -11.46 13.54
CA PRO A 149 -4.34 -10.45 12.82
C PRO A 149 -4.15 -9.03 13.39
N VAL A 150 -4.36 -8.02 12.53
CA VAL A 150 -4.52 -6.62 12.94
C VAL A 150 -5.75 -6.49 13.82
N ALA A 151 -5.58 -5.93 15.02
CA ALA A 151 -6.62 -5.75 16.02
C ALA A 151 -7.84 -5.02 15.45
N ASN A 152 -8.99 -5.69 15.52
CA ASN A 152 -10.28 -5.18 15.09
C ASN A 152 -11.17 -5.15 16.34
N ALA A 153 -10.94 -4.17 17.21
CA ALA A 153 -11.84 -3.91 18.33
C ALA A 153 -13.07 -3.17 17.80
N ALA A 154 -14.08 -3.96 17.44
CA ALA A 154 -15.49 -3.63 17.12
C ALA A 154 -15.95 -4.37 15.84
N ALA A 155 -16.19 -5.67 15.97
CA ALA A 155 -17.12 -6.38 15.09
C ALA A 155 -17.92 -7.31 16.01
N ALA A 156 -19.18 -6.95 16.21
CA ALA A 156 -20.13 -7.69 17.02
C ALA A 156 -20.24 -9.16 16.54
N ALA A 157 -20.59 -10.03 17.47
CA ALA A 157 -20.84 -11.45 17.25
C ALA A 157 -21.88 -11.66 16.13
N HIS A 158 -21.42 -11.94 14.92
CA HIS A 158 -22.25 -12.54 13.89
C HIS A 158 -21.98 -14.05 13.87
N VAL A 159 -23.03 -14.80 14.20
CA VAL A 159 -23.12 -16.24 13.99
C VAL A 159 -22.85 -16.51 12.51
N ALA A 160 -21.83 -17.31 12.22
CA ALA A 160 -21.50 -17.71 10.85
C ALA A 160 -22.68 -18.50 10.26
N VAL A 161 -23.48 -17.84 9.43
CA VAL A 161 -24.52 -18.50 8.63
C VAL A 161 -23.79 -19.15 7.47
N VAL A 162 -23.68 -20.48 7.50
CA VAL A 162 -23.27 -21.27 6.33
C VAL A 162 -24.25 -20.92 5.19
N PRO A 163 -23.79 -20.49 4.01
CA PRO A 163 -24.70 -20.13 2.92
C PRO A 163 -25.61 -21.31 2.58
N GLN A 164 -26.92 -21.07 2.54
CA GLN A 164 -27.88 -22.03 2.00
C GLN A 164 -27.46 -22.41 0.57
N ALA A 165 -27.77 -23.64 0.14
CA ALA A 165 -27.29 -24.30 -1.08
C ALA A 165 -27.74 -23.67 -2.43
N GLY A 166 -28.04 -22.37 -2.47
CA GLY A 166 -28.37 -21.62 -3.69
C GLY A 166 -27.14 -21.20 -4.50
N GLU A 167 -27.35 -20.87 -5.77
CA GLU A 167 -26.40 -20.08 -6.55
C GLU A 167 -26.53 -18.60 -6.17
N ASP A 168 -25.42 -17.86 -6.24
CA ASP A 168 -25.44 -16.40 -6.08
C ASP A 168 -26.32 -15.77 -7.16
N THR A 169 -27.11 -14.78 -6.75
CA THR A 169 -27.82 -13.85 -7.64
C THR A 169 -26.84 -13.11 -8.55
N GLN A 170 -27.32 -12.51 -9.64
CA GLN A 170 -26.46 -11.69 -10.50
C GLN A 170 -25.84 -10.53 -9.73
N GLU A 171 -26.58 -9.92 -8.81
CA GLU A 171 -26.08 -8.82 -7.98
C GLU A 171 -24.93 -9.25 -7.07
N GLU A 172 -25.10 -10.35 -6.33
CA GLU A 172 -24.05 -10.91 -5.48
C GLU A 172 -22.80 -11.29 -6.30
N LYS A 173 -22.98 -11.86 -7.50
CA LYS A 173 -21.86 -12.15 -8.42
C LYS A 173 -21.09 -10.89 -8.80
N ARG A 174 -21.77 -9.79 -9.12
CA ARG A 174 -21.12 -8.50 -9.47
C ARG A 174 -20.27 -7.98 -8.32
N TYR A 175 -20.82 -7.93 -7.11
CA TYR A 175 -20.07 -7.49 -5.92
C TYR A 175 -18.88 -8.41 -5.63
N ALA A 176 -19.10 -9.73 -5.67
CA ALA A 176 -18.06 -10.72 -5.43
C ALA A 176 -16.89 -10.58 -6.42
N TYR A 177 -17.17 -10.49 -7.72
CA TYR A 177 -16.13 -10.41 -8.75
C TYR A 177 -15.30 -9.13 -8.64
N CYS A 178 -15.95 -7.97 -8.50
CA CYS A 178 -15.23 -6.72 -8.34
C CYS A 178 -14.41 -6.68 -7.04
N PHE A 179 -14.96 -7.19 -5.94
CA PHE A 179 -14.26 -7.22 -4.66
C PHE A 179 -13.03 -8.14 -4.68
N ILE A 180 -13.18 -9.36 -5.22
CA ILE A 180 -12.05 -10.29 -5.38
C ILE A 180 -10.97 -9.65 -6.24
N ALA A 181 -11.34 -9.07 -7.38
CA ALA A 181 -10.38 -8.43 -8.27
C ALA A 181 -9.65 -7.26 -7.60
N ALA A 182 -10.38 -6.35 -6.93
CA ALA A 182 -9.81 -5.25 -6.17
C ALA A 182 -8.90 -5.72 -5.01
N TYR A 183 -9.24 -6.83 -4.34
CA TYR A 183 -8.37 -7.44 -3.34
C TYR A 183 -7.07 -7.97 -3.98
N LEU A 184 -7.15 -8.61 -5.14
CA LEU A 184 -6.00 -9.17 -5.85
C LEU A 184 -5.08 -8.09 -6.45
N MET A 185 -5.56 -6.87 -6.65
CA MET A 185 -4.68 -5.73 -6.99
C MET A 185 -3.54 -5.55 -5.99
N LYS A 186 -3.71 -5.96 -4.71
CA LYS A 186 -2.65 -5.96 -3.69
C LYS A 186 -1.38 -6.70 -4.12
N LEU A 187 -1.46 -7.63 -5.08
CA LEU A 187 -0.29 -8.30 -5.66
C LEU A 187 0.74 -7.32 -6.27
N LEU A 188 0.32 -6.12 -6.67
CA LEU A 188 1.21 -5.05 -7.14
C LEU A 188 2.16 -4.53 -6.05
N VAL A 189 1.75 -4.60 -4.78
CA VAL A 189 2.48 -4.00 -3.64
C VAL A 189 2.82 -5.00 -2.52
N LYS A 190 2.26 -6.21 -2.55
CA LYS A 190 2.51 -7.28 -1.58
C LYS A 190 3.10 -8.52 -2.26
N SER A 191 3.68 -9.43 -1.48
CA SER A 191 4.09 -10.75 -1.96
C SER A 191 2.86 -11.61 -2.29
N ALA A 192 3.02 -12.60 -3.17
CA ALA A 192 1.97 -13.56 -3.48
C ALA A 192 1.51 -14.32 -2.22
N ASP A 193 2.47 -14.70 -1.38
CA ASP A 193 2.22 -15.40 -0.12
C ASP A 193 1.34 -14.58 0.84
N ASN A 194 1.64 -13.30 1.04
CA ASN A 194 0.84 -12.42 1.90
C ASN A 194 -0.60 -12.26 1.38
N VAL A 195 -0.81 -12.29 0.07
CA VAL A 195 -2.16 -12.17 -0.52
C VAL A 195 -2.95 -13.47 -0.34
N VAL A 196 -2.31 -14.62 -0.57
CA VAL A 196 -2.92 -15.95 -0.42
C VAL A 196 -3.28 -16.26 1.04
N THR A 197 -2.35 -16.00 1.97
CA THR A 197 -2.60 -16.18 3.41
C THR A 197 -3.71 -15.25 3.93
N GLY A 198 -3.86 -14.06 3.34
CA GLY A 198 -4.92 -13.11 3.66
C GLY A 198 -6.33 -13.47 3.15
N LEU A 199 -6.50 -14.53 2.35
CA LEU A 199 -7.81 -14.86 1.75
C LEU A 199 -8.90 -15.14 2.78
N THR A 200 -8.57 -15.77 3.91
CA THR A 200 -9.57 -16.02 4.97
C THR A 200 -10.12 -14.72 5.54
N ALA A 201 -9.24 -13.76 5.85
CA ALA A 201 -9.66 -12.44 6.32
C ALA A 201 -10.42 -11.66 5.24
N MET A 202 -10.06 -11.84 3.96
CA MET A 202 -10.79 -11.25 2.83
C MET A 202 -12.24 -11.71 2.79
N ARG A 203 -12.53 -13.01 2.97
CA ARG A 203 -13.90 -13.54 3.01
C ARG A 203 -14.71 -12.92 4.14
N THR A 204 -14.16 -12.89 5.36
CA THR A 204 -14.82 -12.27 6.51
C THR A 204 -15.12 -10.79 6.29
N ARG A 205 -14.21 -10.05 5.64
CA ARG A 205 -14.42 -8.64 5.32
C ARG A 205 -15.48 -8.44 4.25
N TYR A 206 -15.48 -9.27 3.21
CA TYR A 206 -16.54 -9.24 2.19
C TYR A 206 -17.91 -9.42 2.82
N GLU A 207 -18.08 -10.45 3.66
CA GLU A 207 -19.36 -10.76 4.31
C GLU A 207 -19.85 -9.59 5.16
N GLY A 208 -18.96 -8.92 5.90
CA GLY A 208 -19.31 -7.73 6.66
C GLY A 208 -19.68 -6.49 5.83
N PHE A 209 -19.30 -6.46 4.55
CA PHE A 209 -19.59 -5.34 3.64
C PHE A 209 -20.82 -5.59 2.76
N TYR A 210 -20.93 -6.78 2.15
CA TYR A 210 -21.92 -7.10 1.13
C TYR A 210 -22.87 -8.23 1.53
N GLY A 211 -22.65 -8.88 2.68
CA GLY A 211 -23.35 -10.10 3.07
C GLY A 211 -22.70 -11.38 2.50
N PRO A 212 -23.23 -12.56 2.84
CA PRO A 212 -22.67 -13.83 2.41
C PRO A 212 -22.84 -14.03 0.90
N ALA A 213 -21.79 -14.49 0.21
CA ALA A 213 -21.86 -14.92 -1.19
C ALA A 213 -21.03 -16.17 -1.40
N ARG A 214 -21.58 -17.16 -2.10
CA ARG A 214 -20.94 -18.44 -2.41
C ARG A 214 -19.66 -18.25 -3.22
N THR A 215 -19.67 -17.36 -4.20
CA THR A 215 -18.52 -17.04 -5.07
C THR A 215 -17.29 -16.68 -4.23
N VAL A 216 -17.45 -15.82 -3.23
CA VAL A 216 -16.36 -15.41 -2.33
C VAL A 216 -15.98 -16.53 -1.35
N ALA A 217 -16.98 -17.25 -0.83
CA ALA A 217 -16.75 -18.37 0.08
C ALA A 217 -15.91 -19.48 -0.57
N THR A 218 -16.19 -19.81 -1.83
CA THR A 218 -15.50 -20.88 -2.58
C THR A 218 -14.25 -20.40 -3.32
N PHE A 219 -14.03 -19.10 -3.42
CA PHE A 219 -12.85 -18.57 -4.12
C PHE A 219 -11.57 -19.06 -3.43
N SER A 220 -10.66 -19.60 -4.22
CA SER A 220 -9.34 -20.04 -3.78
C SER A 220 -8.28 -19.58 -4.80
N LEU A 221 -7.07 -19.34 -4.30
CA LEU A 221 -5.93 -18.94 -5.11
C LEU A 221 -4.69 -19.59 -4.54
N SER A 222 -4.03 -20.42 -5.35
CA SER A 222 -2.72 -20.97 -5.01
C SER A 222 -1.61 -19.92 -5.14
N GLN A 223 -0.47 -20.17 -4.49
CA GLN A 223 0.70 -19.31 -4.60
C GLN A 223 1.21 -19.19 -6.05
N ALA A 224 1.18 -20.27 -6.82
CA ALA A 224 1.60 -20.29 -8.22
C ALA A 224 0.69 -19.39 -9.09
N GLN A 225 -0.62 -19.49 -8.92
CA GLN A 225 -1.59 -18.62 -9.61
C GLN A 225 -1.39 -17.15 -9.20
N ALA A 226 -1.17 -16.87 -7.92
CA ALA A 226 -0.89 -15.51 -7.43
C ALA A 226 0.39 -14.92 -8.04
N ILE A 227 1.45 -15.71 -8.20
CA ILE A 227 2.69 -15.29 -8.87
C ILE A 227 2.44 -15.00 -10.35
N ALA A 228 1.72 -15.87 -11.05
CA ALA A 228 1.39 -15.68 -12.46
C ALA A 228 0.55 -14.41 -12.67
N LEU A 229 -0.47 -14.19 -11.84
CA LEU A 229 -1.32 -13.00 -11.90
C LEU A 229 -0.52 -11.74 -11.58
N LYS A 230 0.36 -11.79 -10.57
CA LYS A 230 1.27 -10.70 -10.23
C LYS A 230 2.17 -10.33 -11.42
N LYS A 231 2.73 -11.32 -12.11
CA LYS A 231 3.53 -11.10 -13.33
C LYS A 231 2.69 -10.46 -14.43
N GLY A 232 1.45 -10.91 -14.60
CA GLY A 232 0.46 -10.30 -15.48
C GLY A 232 0.23 -8.82 -15.20
N LEU A 233 -0.11 -8.48 -13.96
CA LEU A 233 -0.35 -7.12 -13.51
C LEU A 233 0.90 -6.23 -13.64
N ALA A 234 2.07 -6.74 -13.27
CA ALA A 234 3.33 -6.01 -13.32
C ALA A 234 3.90 -5.83 -14.74
N SER A 235 3.44 -6.62 -15.72
CA SER A 235 3.88 -6.47 -17.12
C SER A 235 3.42 -5.16 -17.77
N ARG A 236 2.48 -4.45 -17.14
CA ARG A 236 1.94 -3.17 -17.60
C ARG A 236 2.00 -2.14 -16.48
N GLU A 237 3.05 -1.32 -16.47
CA GLU A 237 3.23 -0.28 -15.46
C GLU A 237 2.00 0.64 -15.30
N LYS A 238 1.33 0.95 -16.43
CA LYS A 238 0.11 1.77 -16.44
C LYS A 238 -1.05 1.22 -15.59
N ILE A 239 -1.12 -0.09 -15.32
CA ILE A 239 -2.14 -0.66 -14.41
C ILE A 239 -1.97 -0.06 -13.02
N MET A 240 -0.75 -0.12 -12.47
CA MET A 240 -0.45 0.38 -11.14
C MET A 240 -0.64 1.89 -11.04
N VAL A 241 -0.14 2.63 -12.04
CA VAL A 241 -0.24 4.09 -12.10
C VAL A 241 -1.71 4.51 -12.16
N THR A 242 -2.50 3.93 -13.05
CA THR A 242 -3.92 4.27 -13.23
C THR A 242 -4.74 3.94 -11.97
N TYR A 243 -4.55 2.74 -11.41
CA TYR A 243 -5.29 2.32 -10.21
C TYR A 243 -4.99 3.24 -9.01
N THR A 244 -3.71 3.53 -8.77
CA THR A 244 -3.31 4.41 -7.66
C THR A 244 -3.69 5.87 -7.88
N MET A 245 -3.78 6.33 -9.13
CA MET A 245 -4.30 7.66 -9.46
C MET A 245 -5.80 7.76 -9.14
N ALA A 246 -6.59 6.75 -9.49
CA ALA A 246 -8.02 6.69 -9.15
C ALA A 246 -8.22 6.67 -7.62
N LEU A 247 -7.41 5.90 -6.89
CA LEU A 247 -7.42 5.90 -5.42
C LEU A 247 -7.08 7.28 -4.84
N ALA A 248 -6.00 7.91 -5.32
CA ALA A 248 -5.58 9.24 -4.88
C ALA A 248 -6.67 10.29 -5.11
N HIS A 249 -7.29 10.26 -6.30
CA HIS A 249 -8.39 11.15 -6.66
C HIS A 249 -9.60 10.93 -5.75
N THR A 250 -10.08 9.68 -5.65
CA THR A 250 -11.22 9.30 -4.82
C THR A 250 -11.00 9.71 -3.35
N GLN A 251 -9.81 9.44 -2.79
CA GLN A 251 -9.48 9.81 -1.41
C GLN A 251 -9.41 11.33 -1.22
N SER A 252 -8.95 12.07 -2.22
CA SER A 252 -8.87 13.53 -2.14
C SER A 252 -10.26 14.16 -2.14
N GLN A 253 -11.18 13.65 -2.97
CA GLN A 253 -12.58 14.09 -3.04
C GLN A 253 -13.42 13.68 -1.83
N ALA A 254 -13.08 12.57 -1.16
CA ALA A 254 -13.79 12.07 0.02
C ALA A 254 -13.50 12.87 1.32
N ALA A 255 -13.02 14.12 1.22
CA ALA A 255 -12.78 14.98 2.37
C ALA A 255 -14.10 15.29 3.09
N GLY A 256 -14.35 14.63 4.23
CA GLY A 256 -15.56 14.82 5.05
C GLY A 256 -16.56 13.66 5.05
N THR A 257 -16.38 12.64 4.21
CA THR A 257 -17.23 11.42 4.18
C THR A 257 -16.59 10.23 4.90
N LEU A 258 -15.64 10.49 5.80
CA LEU A 258 -14.97 9.47 6.60
C LEU A 258 -15.98 8.76 7.49
N GLY A 259 -16.31 7.51 7.15
CA GLY A 259 -17.17 6.66 7.98
C GLY A 259 -18.23 5.86 7.22
N THR A 260 -18.45 6.12 5.94
CA THR A 260 -19.40 5.31 5.14
C THR A 260 -18.85 3.92 4.84
N ARG A 261 -19.74 2.96 4.55
CA ARG A 261 -19.37 1.58 4.23
C ARG A 261 -18.46 1.52 3.00
N GLU A 262 -18.71 2.34 1.99
CA GLU A 262 -17.87 2.47 0.80
C GLU A 262 -16.44 2.87 1.14
N MET A 263 -16.28 3.84 2.04
CA MET A 263 -14.97 4.29 2.47
C MET A 263 -14.23 3.21 3.25
N TRP A 264 -14.92 2.37 4.03
CA TRP A 264 -14.31 1.21 4.68
C TRP A 264 -13.85 0.15 3.67
N ILE A 265 -14.64 -0.10 2.62
CA ILE A 265 -14.28 -0.99 1.51
C ILE A 265 -13.02 -0.47 0.80
N LEU A 266 -13.02 0.79 0.38
CA LEU A 266 -11.88 1.43 -0.31
C LEU A 266 -10.65 1.50 0.59
N ASN A 267 -10.82 1.73 1.89
CA ASN A 267 -9.71 1.72 2.84
C ASN A 267 -9.06 0.33 2.92
N TYR A 268 -9.86 -0.73 2.97
CA TYR A 268 -9.37 -2.11 3.03
C TYR A 268 -8.72 -2.61 1.73
N LEU A 269 -9.30 -2.26 0.58
CA LEU A 269 -8.86 -2.76 -0.73
C LEU A 269 -7.79 -1.88 -1.39
N GLY A 270 -7.82 -0.57 -1.12
CA GLY A 270 -7.06 0.44 -1.84
C GLY A 270 -6.18 1.31 -0.94
N PHE A 271 -6.75 2.12 -0.06
CA PHE A 271 -5.97 3.14 0.65
C PHE A 271 -4.90 2.54 1.56
N LEU A 272 -5.22 1.60 2.44
CA LEU A 272 -4.22 0.96 3.31
C LEU A 272 -3.09 0.25 2.55
N PRO A 273 -3.36 -0.58 1.52
CA PRO A 273 -2.28 -1.28 0.83
C PRO A 273 -1.41 -0.40 -0.08
N PHE A 274 -1.97 0.65 -0.70
CA PHE A 274 -1.27 1.45 -1.71
C PHE A 274 -0.77 2.81 -1.22
N SER A 275 -1.39 3.39 -0.19
CA SER A 275 -0.88 4.65 0.39
C SER A 275 0.46 4.43 1.06
N TYR A 276 1.33 5.42 0.91
CA TYR A 276 2.70 5.42 1.41
C TYR A 276 3.52 4.19 1.00
N ASN A 277 3.19 3.57 -0.14
CA ASN A 277 3.87 2.38 -0.60
C ASN A 277 5.38 2.64 -0.73
N GLY A 278 6.19 1.81 -0.06
CA GLY A 278 7.64 1.97 -0.02
C GLY A 278 8.16 3.08 0.91
N LEU A 279 7.31 3.80 1.63
CA LEU A 279 7.69 4.88 2.57
C LEU A 279 7.56 4.43 4.03
N HIS A 280 7.91 3.18 4.35
CA HIS A 280 7.69 2.60 5.69
C HIS A 280 8.34 3.38 6.84
N ALA A 281 9.48 4.04 6.61
CA ALA A 281 10.12 4.85 7.65
C ALA A 281 9.26 6.05 8.04
N TYR A 282 8.54 6.65 7.07
CA TYR A 282 7.59 7.72 7.33
C TYR A 282 6.42 7.22 8.17
N THR A 283 5.74 6.16 7.73
CA THR A 283 4.56 5.64 8.43
C THR A 283 4.89 5.21 9.85
N LEU A 284 6.00 4.49 10.05
CA LEU A 284 6.45 4.08 11.39
C LEU A 284 6.80 5.26 12.28
N LEU A 285 7.38 6.34 11.73
CA LEU A 285 7.71 7.52 12.53
C LEU A 285 6.45 8.31 12.93
N ILE A 286 5.46 8.40 12.04
CA ILE A 286 4.16 8.99 12.35
C ILE A 286 3.41 8.16 13.39
N ASP A 287 3.44 6.83 13.28
CA ASP A 287 2.88 5.93 14.29
C ASP A 287 3.61 6.13 15.64
N LEU A 288 4.96 6.19 15.62
CA LEU A 288 5.81 6.48 16.78
C LEU A 288 5.41 7.77 17.48
N LYS A 289 5.22 8.85 16.73
CA LYS A 289 4.67 10.11 17.23
C LYS A 289 3.27 9.92 17.83
N ASN A 290 2.37 9.23 17.14
CA ASN A 290 0.99 9.08 17.59
C ASN A 290 0.85 8.24 18.86
N PHE A 291 1.73 7.26 19.06
CA PHE A 291 1.77 6.44 20.25
C PHE A 291 2.46 7.15 21.42
N SER A 292 3.69 7.62 21.21
CA SER A 292 4.49 8.26 22.27
C SER A 292 4.00 9.66 22.66
N LYS A 293 3.13 10.27 21.85
CA LYS A 293 2.68 11.67 21.99
C LYS A 293 3.80 12.72 21.92
N VAL A 294 5.03 12.30 21.62
CA VAL A 294 6.17 13.21 21.46
C VAL A 294 5.99 14.01 20.17
N PRO A 295 6.19 15.35 20.20
CA PRO A 295 6.14 16.18 18.99
C PRO A 295 7.11 15.68 17.91
N LEU A 296 6.66 15.68 16.65
CA LEU A 296 7.42 15.07 15.55
C LEU A 296 8.82 15.67 15.39
N GLY A 297 8.99 16.99 15.54
CA GLY A 297 10.31 17.63 15.44
C GLY A 297 11.30 17.11 16.50
N LYS A 298 10.82 16.90 17.74
CA LYS A 298 11.62 16.31 18.82
C LYS A 298 11.92 14.83 18.57
N LEU A 299 10.97 14.10 17.98
CA LEU A 299 11.20 12.72 17.58
C LEU A 299 12.27 12.64 16.48
N MET A 300 12.16 13.47 15.45
CA MET A 300 13.11 13.54 14.34
C MET A 300 14.53 13.90 14.81
N SER A 301 14.69 14.79 15.80
CA SER A 301 16.00 15.11 16.36
C SER A 301 16.68 13.93 17.05
N LEU A 302 15.90 13.01 17.66
CA LEU A 302 16.46 11.78 18.26
C LEU A 302 17.04 10.83 17.21
N PHE A 303 16.50 10.84 16.00
CA PHE A 303 16.96 10.01 14.88
C PHE A 303 17.97 10.73 13.96
N HIS A 304 18.29 12.00 14.23
CA HIS A 304 19.03 12.85 13.29
C HIS A 304 20.54 12.60 13.34
N VAL A 305 21.06 12.03 12.26
CA VAL A 305 22.50 11.85 12.01
C VAL A 305 22.79 11.94 10.51
N ASN A 306 24.04 12.12 10.11
CA ASN A 306 24.43 12.33 8.70
C ASN A 306 23.78 11.33 7.73
N ILE A 307 23.71 10.05 8.11
CA ILE A 307 23.13 9.00 7.25
C ILE A 307 21.59 8.98 7.19
N THR A 308 20.90 9.47 8.22
CA THR A 308 19.43 9.52 8.26
C THR A 308 18.89 10.90 7.87
N ALA A 309 19.73 11.92 7.87
CA ALA A 309 19.37 13.31 7.60
C ALA A 309 18.64 13.52 6.26
N PRO A 310 19.01 12.88 5.13
CA PRO A 310 18.26 13.03 3.89
C PRO A 310 16.79 12.57 4.01
N ALA A 311 16.58 11.38 4.57
CA ALA A 311 15.25 10.82 4.77
C ALA A 311 14.43 11.67 5.73
N LEU A 312 15.01 12.11 6.86
CA LEU A 312 14.36 12.99 7.82
C LEU A 312 13.97 14.34 7.19
N SER A 313 14.84 14.92 6.37
CA SER A 313 14.53 16.18 5.66
C SER A 313 13.32 16.03 4.74
N LYS A 314 13.16 14.87 4.08
CA LYS A 314 11.96 14.59 3.28
C LYS A 314 10.72 14.37 4.11
N ILE A 315 10.83 13.75 5.29
CA ILE A 315 9.69 13.65 6.22
C ILE A 315 9.23 15.05 6.65
N ALA A 316 10.16 15.96 7.01
CA ALA A 316 9.82 17.34 7.33
C ALA A 316 9.10 18.03 6.16
N TYR A 317 9.60 17.87 4.93
CA TYR A 317 8.98 18.42 3.74
C TYR A 317 7.54 17.94 3.56
N ILE A 318 7.29 16.62 3.68
CA ILE A 318 5.94 16.04 3.54
C ILE A 318 4.97 16.65 4.57
N VAL A 319 5.38 16.69 5.84
CA VAL A 319 4.51 17.16 6.93
C VAL A 319 4.21 18.65 6.80
N GLN A 320 5.19 19.45 6.42
CA GLN A 320 5.02 20.90 6.29
C GLN A 320 4.20 21.28 5.05
N ASN A 321 4.43 20.61 3.92
CA ASN A 321 3.94 21.09 2.61
C ASN A 321 2.83 20.25 2.01
N LEU A 322 2.71 18.96 2.36
CA LEU A 322 1.86 18.02 1.62
C LEU A 322 0.75 17.39 2.47
N GLU A 323 1.00 17.08 3.75
CA GLU A 323 -0.05 16.56 4.61
C GLU A 323 -1.16 17.60 4.84
N ARG A 324 -2.40 17.11 4.91
CA ARG A 324 -3.54 17.91 5.38
C ARG A 324 -3.31 18.27 6.85
N THR A 325 -3.35 19.56 7.16
CA THR A 325 -3.25 20.06 8.53
C THR A 325 -4.49 20.88 8.86
N THR A 326 -4.65 21.27 10.13
CA THR A 326 -5.68 22.25 10.54
C THR A 326 -5.58 23.54 9.75
N ASP A 327 -4.35 23.97 9.44
CA ASP A 327 -4.06 25.22 8.73
C ASP A 327 -4.22 25.06 7.21
N ASN A 328 -4.17 23.82 6.71
CA ASN A 328 -4.27 23.49 5.29
C ASN A 328 -5.18 22.26 5.08
N PRO A 329 -6.48 22.36 5.38
CA PRO A 329 -7.40 21.22 5.33
C PRO A 329 -7.68 20.75 3.88
N ASN A 330 -7.50 21.65 2.90
CA ASN A 330 -7.85 21.43 1.50
C ASN A 330 -6.71 20.82 0.66
N ARG A 331 -5.57 20.45 1.26
CA ARG A 331 -4.46 19.83 0.52
C ARG A 331 -4.89 18.51 -0.10
N ASP A 332 -4.41 18.20 -1.30
CA ASP A 332 -4.66 16.91 -1.94
C ASP A 332 -3.81 15.80 -1.28
N VAL A 333 -4.23 14.53 -1.38
CA VAL A 333 -3.51 13.39 -0.80
C VAL A 333 -2.73 12.57 -1.83
N TYR A 334 -2.50 13.14 -3.02
CA TYR A 334 -1.85 12.48 -4.15
C TYR A 334 -0.43 12.02 -3.81
N PHE A 335 0.32 12.82 -3.04
CA PHE A 335 1.68 12.49 -2.64
C PHE A 335 1.80 11.12 -1.93
N ARG A 336 0.73 10.63 -1.28
CA ARG A 336 0.72 9.32 -0.62
C ARG A 336 0.96 8.17 -1.60
N TYR A 337 0.67 8.37 -2.89
CA TYR A 337 0.72 7.32 -3.92
C TYR A 337 1.88 7.50 -4.90
N CYS A 338 2.56 8.64 -4.89
CA CYS A 338 3.49 9.05 -5.94
C CYS A 338 4.70 8.12 -6.16
N SER A 339 5.05 7.30 -5.16
CA SER A 339 6.09 6.27 -5.32
C SER A 339 5.74 5.24 -6.41
N SER A 340 4.45 5.09 -6.72
CA SER A 340 3.89 4.23 -7.75
C SER A 340 3.90 4.86 -9.14
N TRP A 341 4.12 6.18 -9.24
CA TRP A 341 4.06 6.94 -10.50
C TRP A 341 5.43 7.20 -11.11
N GLY A 342 6.48 7.10 -10.29
CA GLY A 342 7.85 7.23 -10.77
C GLY A 342 8.87 6.96 -9.66
N PRO A 343 10.04 6.38 -9.99
CA PRO A 343 11.08 6.07 -9.02
C PRO A 343 11.73 7.29 -8.36
N GLN A 344 11.65 8.45 -9.00
CA GLN A 344 12.28 9.70 -8.57
C GLN A 344 11.61 10.36 -7.36
N TYR A 345 10.33 10.07 -7.12
CA TYR A 345 9.60 10.64 -6.00
C TYR A 345 10.01 9.98 -4.67
N PHE A 346 10.35 10.85 -3.71
CA PHE A 346 10.76 10.50 -2.33
C PHE A 346 11.83 9.41 -2.26
N GLN A 347 12.75 9.41 -3.21
CA GLN A 347 13.76 8.37 -3.32
C GLN A 347 14.57 8.17 -2.04
N SER A 348 14.97 9.24 -1.35
CA SER A 348 15.76 9.13 -0.11
C SER A 348 14.96 8.59 1.06
N LEU A 349 13.63 8.59 0.98
CA LEU A 349 12.70 8.07 1.99
C LEU A 349 12.17 6.67 1.64
N ARG A 350 12.51 6.12 0.46
CA ARG A 350 12.14 4.75 0.10
C ARG A 350 12.84 3.76 1.01
N SER A 351 12.12 2.71 1.42
CA SER A 351 12.62 1.71 2.38
C SER A 351 13.96 1.08 2.00
N ARG A 352 14.25 0.94 0.70
CA ARG A 352 15.53 0.40 0.19
C ARG A 352 16.69 1.39 0.29
N HIS A 353 16.42 2.69 0.37
CA HIS A 353 17.43 3.74 0.46
C HIS A 353 17.55 4.32 1.87
N CYS A 354 16.49 4.27 2.69
CA CYS A 354 16.49 4.75 4.07
C CYS A 354 16.59 3.62 5.11
N THR A 355 17.29 2.53 4.79
CA THR A 355 17.35 1.31 5.63
C THR A 355 17.84 1.58 7.04
N HIS A 356 18.78 2.50 7.22
CA HIS A 356 19.33 2.91 8.53
C HIS A 356 18.26 3.56 9.42
N LEU A 357 17.52 4.53 8.87
CA LEU A 357 16.42 5.18 9.59
C LEU A 357 15.31 4.18 9.89
N LEU A 358 14.89 3.42 8.88
CA LEU A 358 13.84 2.42 9.00
C LEU A 358 14.13 1.40 10.12
N TYR A 359 15.34 0.84 10.13
CA TYR A 359 15.73 -0.16 11.13
C TYR A 359 15.77 0.43 12.54
N THR A 360 16.28 1.66 12.69
CA THR A 360 16.37 2.32 13.99
C THR A 360 14.99 2.66 14.55
N VAL A 361 14.10 3.22 13.72
CA VAL A 361 12.72 3.55 14.12
C VAL A 361 11.94 2.29 14.48
N ALA A 362 12.10 1.21 13.72
CA ALA A 362 11.46 -0.06 14.02
C ALA A 362 11.91 -0.63 15.38
N TRP A 363 13.21 -0.56 15.71
CA TRP A 363 13.70 -0.96 17.04
C TRP A 363 13.17 -0.07 18.16
N ALA A 364 13.10 1.25 17.95
CA ALA A 364 12.49 2.15 18.93
C ALA A 364 11.01 1.78 19.18
N TRP A 365 10.26 1.46 18.12
CA TRP A 365 8.88 0.99 18.21
C TRP A 365 8.78 -0.35 18.97
N LYS A 366 9.65 -1.32 18.67
CA LYS A 366 9.72 -2.61 19.40
C LYS A 366 9.99 -2.43 20.88
N THR A 367 10.83 -1.47 21.24
CA THR A 367 11.14 -1.21 22.63
C THR A 367 9.92 -0.66 23.38
N ILE A 368 9.16 0.26 22.80
CA ILE A 368 7.99 0.86 23.47
C ILE A 368 6.74 -0.03 23.44
N ALA A 369 6.61 -0.89 22.42
CA ALA A 369 5.45 -1.74 22.20
C ALA A 369 5.88 -3.17 21.79
N PRO A 370 6.48 -3.95 22.71
CA PRO A 370 7.11 -5.24 22.40
C PRO A 370 6.14 -6.34 21.92
N GLY A 371 4.83 -6.15 22.06
CA GLY A 371 3.79 -7.04 21.53
C GLY A 371 3.14 -6.57 20.22
N HIS A 372 3.56 -5.44 19.65
CA HIS A 372 2.94 -4.92 18.43
C HIS A 372 3.38 -5.75 17.21
N PRO A 373 2.47 -6.30 16.40
CA PRO A 373 2.79 -7.26 15.33
C PRO A 373 3.71 -6.69 14.23
N ASN A 374 3.73 -5.37 14.04
CA ASN A 374 4.65 -4.68 13.11
C ASN A 374 5.95 -4.21 13.77
N ALA A 375 6.21 -4.58 15.02
CA ALA A 375 7.37 -4.10 15.74
C ALA A 375 8.66 -4.80 15.35
N ASP A 376 8.63 -6.01 14.78
CA ASP A 376 9.87 -6.74 14.54
C ASP A 376 10.65 -6.19 13.34
N PRO A 377 11.81 -5.53 13.54
CA PRO A 377 12.59 -4.96 12.44
C PRO A 377 13.19 -6.04 11.54
N GLU A 378 13.31 -7.28 12.03
CA GLU A 378 13.90 -8.40 11.29
C GLU A 378 12.98 -8.93 10.18
N ASN A 379 11.68 -8.65 10.26
CA ASN A 379 10.71 -9.01 9.23
C ASN A 379 10.68 -8.04 8.04
N ILE A 380 11.49 -6.97 8.07
CA ILE A 380 11.50 -5.95 7.03
C ILE A 380 12.49 -6.36 5.92
N ALA A 381 11.94 -6.86 4.80
CA ALA A 381 12.73 -7.35 3.66
C ALA A 381 13.77 -6.35 3.10
N ALA A 382 13.51 -5.05 3.23
CA ALA A 382 14.41 -3.99 2.75
C ALA A 382 15.72 -3.87 3.55
N ILE A 383 15.82 -4.49 4.73
CA ILE A 383 16.94 -4.32 5.67
C ILE A 383 17.97 -5.48 5.55
N SER A 384 17.74 -6.39 4.62
CA SER A 384 18.65 -7.50 4.31
C SER A 384 20.05 -7.02 3.88
N SER A 385 20.17 -5.82 3.31
CA SER A 385 21.44 -5.24 2.85
C SER A 385 22.36 -4.69 3.95
N LEU A 386 21.87 -4.51 5.18
CA LEU A 386 22.71 -3.98 6.27
C LEU A 386 23.67 -5.06 6.81
N SER A 387 24.95 -4.68 6.99
CA SER A 387 25.95 -5.55 7.61
C SER A 387 25.60 -5.88 9.07
N ARG A 388 26.11 -7.01 9.57
CA ARG A 388 25.87 -7.45 10.95
C ARG A 388 26.29 -6.38 11.96
N THR A 389 27.47 -5.78 11.76
CA THR A 389 27.99 -4.71 12.63
C THR A 389 27.06 -3.50 12.64
N MET A 390 26.59 -3.07 11.47
CA MET A 390 25.67 -1.93 11.35
C MET A 390 24.34 -2.21 12.05
N LYS A 391 23.79 -3.41 11.88
CA LYS A 391 22.56 -3.84 12.58
C LYS A 391 22.72 -3.77 14.09
N THR A 392 23.82 -4.25 14.65
CA THR A 392 24.07 -4.16 16.10
C THR A 392 24.06 -2.71 16.60
N THR A 393 24.77 -1.81 15.91
CA THR A 393 24.84 -0.39 16.29
C THR A 393 23.49 0.30 16.21
N LEU A 394 22.77 0.16 15.09
CA LEU A 394 21.47 0.78 14.90
C LEU A 394 20.40 0.21 15.84
N LYS A 395 20.46 -1.09 16.15
CA LYS A 395 19.62 -1.73 17.17
C LYS A 395 19.82 -1.07 18.53
N GLN A 396 21.07 -0.90 18.94
CA GLN A 396 21.38 -0.26 20.22
C GLN A 396 20.86 1.19 20.26
N ALA A 397 21.05 1.95 19.20
CA ALA A 397 20.51 3.30 19.08
C ALA A 397 18.97 3.31 19.18
N GLY A 398 18.28 2.41 18.45
CA GLY A 398 16.83 2.27 18.52
C GLY A 398 16.32 1.92 19.92
N ILE A 399 17.01 1.02 20.63
CA ILE A 399 16.67 0.67 22.02
C ILE A 399 16.79 1.90 22.93
N ILE A 400 17.91 2.64 22.86
CA ILE A 400 18.13 3.84 23.67
C ILE A 400 17.03 4.88 23.41
N ILE A 401 16.70 5.11 22.14
CA ILE A 401 15.62 6.03 21.76
C ILE A 401 14.28 5.53 22.31
N GLY A 402 13.94 4.25 22.13
CA GLY A 402 12.70 3.67 22.62
C GLY A 402 12.56 3.78 24.15
N GLU A 403 13.60 3.47 24.92
CA GLU A 403 13.61 3.63 26.37
C GLU A 403 13.46 5.10 26.81
N SER A 404 14.01 6.02 26.01
CA SER A 404 13.84 7.46 26.23
C SER A 404 12.40 7.92 26.00
N LEU A 405 11.70 7.30 25.05
CA LEU A 405 10.30 7.59 24.76
C LEU A 405 9.35 7.03 25.83
N LYS A 406 9.65 5.90 26.48
CA LYS A 406 8.84 5.37 27.60
C LYS A 406 8.75 6.29 28.82
N LYS A 407 9.74 7.15 29.00
CA LYS A 407 9.84 8.07 30.15
C LYS A 407 9.00 9.33 29.98
N ASN A 408 8.49 9.58 28.76
CA ASN A 408 7.57 10.68 28.45
C ASN A 408 6.15 10.13 28.32
#